data_AF-A0A1C3H455-F1
#
_entry.id   AF-A0A1C3H455-F1
#
_cell.length_a   1.000
_cell.length_b   1.000
_cell.length_c   1.000
_cell.angle_alpha   90.00
_cell.angle_beta   90.00
_cell.angle_gamma   90.00
#
_symmetry.space_group_name_H-M   'P 1'
#
loop_
_entity.id
_entity.type
_entity.pdbx_description
1 polymer ?
#
loop_
_entity_poly.entity_id
_entity_poly.type
_entity_poly.pdbx_seq_one_letter_code
_entity_poly.pdbx_strand_id
1 'polypeptide(L)'
;MRAARKEQWEQEWLKEQEAEAQKLEAKVPGLAALQAAYEAETAYREAFRVAMEDESRDGVAMPAQPETDVAALEAEFPRAALYIKAEEYSMAADDRKATAGNRAKKLLAEGGSEKDAAAILENWLPESAIWN
;
A
#
# COMPACT_ATOMS: atom_id res chain seq x y z
N MET A 1 -17.29 16.21 30.19
CA MET A 1 -15.86 16.02 30.59
C MET A 1 -15.22 14.79 29.93
N ARG A 2 -15.77 13.56 30.03
CA ARG A 2 -15.13 12.35 29.43
C ARG A 2 -15.19 12.28 27.89
N ALA A 3 -16.30 12.68 27.27
CA ALA A 3 -16.44 12.68 25.80
C ALA A 3 -15.52 13.70 25.11
N ALA A 4 -15.48 14.94 25.61
CA ALA A 4 -14.61 16.00 25.06
C ALA A 4 -13.11 15.65 25.12
N ARG A 5 -12.66 14.92 26.16
CA ARG A 5 -11.27 14.42 26.22
C ARG A 5 -11.02 13.33 25.18
N LYS A 6 -11.99 12.41 24.98
CA LYS A 6 -11.88 11.35 23.98
C LYS A 6 -11.80 11.94 22.56
N GLU A 7 -12.68 12.89 22.25
CA GLU A 7 -12.67 13.62 20.97
C GLU A 7 -11.37 14.39 20.76
N GLN A 8 -10.84 15.04 21.80
CA GLN A 8 -9.53 15.71 21.71
C GLN A 8 -8.40 14.73 21.41
N TRP A 9 -8.38 13.56 22.06
CA TRP A 9 -7.37 12.53 21.81
C TRP A 9 -7.46 11.95 20.39
N GLU A 10 -8.66 11.71 19.89
CA GLU A 10 -8.88 11.25 18.51
C GLU A 10 -8.40 12.30 17.50
N GLN A 11 -8.68 13.58 17.73
CA GLN A 11 -8.23 14.68 16.89
C GLN A 11 -6.70 14.85 16.91
N GLU A 12 -6.08 14.73 18.09
CA GLU A 12 -4.62 14.77 18.22
C GLU A 12 -3.96 13.58 17.51
N TRP A 13 -4.52 12.37 17.65
CA TRP A 13 -4.05 11.16 16.99
C TRP A 13 -4.16 11.25 15.46
N LEU A 14 -5.29 11.75 14.94
CA LEU A 14 -5.48 11.97 13.50
C LEU A 14 -4.47 12.98 12.95
N LYS A 15 -4.23 14.09 13.65
CA LYS A 15 -3.22 15.07 13.24
C LYS A 15 -1.80 14.50 13.24
N GLU A 16 -1.47 13.64 14.19
CA GLU A 16 -0.17 12.98 14.23
C GLU A 16 0.00 12.04 13.04
N GLN A 17 -1.01 11.22 12.73
CA GLN A 17 -1.04 10.34 11.56
C GLN A 17 -0.94 11.13 10.25
N GLU A 18 -1.70 12.22 10.10
CA GLU A 18 -1.63 13.09 8.93
C GLU A 18 -0.24 13.73 8.77
N ALA A 19 0.39 14.15 9.88
CA ALA A 19 1.73 14.72 9.84
C ALA A 19 2.79 13.68 9.45
N GLU A 20 2.66 12.43 9.90
CA GLU A 20 3.53 11.32 9.48
C GLU A 20 3.32 10.97 8.01
N ALA A 21 2.07 10.89 7.56
CA ALA A 21 1.72 10.66 6.16
C ALA A 21 2.29 11.76 5.26
N GLN A 22 2.17 13.03 5.65
CA GLN A 22 2.75 14.15 4.89
C GLN A 22 4.29 14.10 4.83
N LYS A 23 4.95 13.73 5.93
CA LYS A 23 6.41 13.53 5.94
C LYS A 23 6.81 12.40 5.00
N LEU A 24 6.05 11.31 4.98
CA LEU A 24 6.31 10.18 4.11
C LEU A 24 6.06 10.54 2.64
N GLU A 25 4.95 11.20 2.33
CA GLU A 25 4.61 11.72 1.00
C GLU A 25 5.69 12.66 0.47
N ALA A 26 6.26 13.52 1.33
CA ALA A 26 7.37 14.40 0.94
C ALA A 26 8.65 13.63 0.53
N LYS A 27 8.83 12.40 1.02
CA LYS A 27 9.98 11.53 0.72
C LYS A 27 9.69 10.50 -0.37
N VAL A 28 8.41 10.16 -0.52
CA VAL A 28 7.83 9.19 -1.45
C VAL A 28 6.61 9.84 -2.12
N PRO A 29 6.83 10.74 -3.11
CA PRO A 29 5.74 11.43 -3.77
C PRO A 29 4.83 10.47 -4.53
N GLY A 30 3.52 10.71 -4.47
CA GLY A 30 2.49 9.90 -5.12
C GLY A 30 2.04 8.68 -4.30
N LEU A 31 2.53 8.52 -3.07
CA LEU A 31 2.17 7.39 -2.21
C LEU A 31 0.68 7.39 -1.88
N ALA A 32 0.16 8.54 -1.43
CA ALA A 32 -1.27 8.66 -1.10
C ALA A 32 -2.18 8.43 -2.32
N ALA A 33 -1.77 8.90 -3.50
CA ALA A 33 -2.52 8.72 -4.74
C ALA A 33 -2.59 7.24 -5.16
N LEU A 34 -1.46 6.52 -5.09
CA LEU A 34 -1.42 5.09 -5.38
C LEU A 34 -2.18 4.27 -4.34
N GLN A 35 -2.05 4.57 -3.05
CA GLN A 35 -2.80 3.89 -1.99
C GLN A 35 -4.31 4.03 -2.21
N ALA A 36 -4.79 5.24 -2.48
CA ALA A 36 -6.20 5.49 -2.78
C ALA A 36 -6.66 4.72 -4.04
N ALA A 37 -5.81 4.60 -5.06
CA ALA A 37 -6.12 3.85 -6.27
C ALA A 37 -6.26 2.34 -6.00
N TYR A 38 -5.31 1.74 -5.25
CA TYR A 38 -5.39 0.33 -4.87
C TYR A 38 -6.57 0.02 -3.94
N GLU A 39 -6.86 0.91 -2.99
CA GLU A 39 -8.02 0.77 -2.10
C GLU A 39 -9.32 0.81 -2.89
N ALA A 40 -9.45 1.72 -3.86
CA ALA A 40 -10.61 1.80 -4.74
C ALA A 40 -10.79 0.52 -5.58
N GLU A 41 -9.70 -0.01 -6.15
CA GLU A 41 -9.75 -1.30 -6.87
C GLU A 41 -10.15 -2.46 -5.95
N THR A 42 -9.58 -2.53 -4.75
CA THR A 42 -9.87 -3.59 -3.77
C THR A 42 -11.32 -3.54 -3.33
N ALA A 43 -11.83 -2.34 -3.02
CA ALA A 43 -13.22 -2.11 -2.66
C ALA A 43 -14.17 -2.50 -3.80
N TYR A 44 -13.83 -2.15 -5.05
CA TYR A 44 -14.59 -2.58 -6.22
C TYR A 44 -14.62 -4.10 -6.37
N ARG A 45 -13.46 -4.78 -6.28
CA ARG A 45 -13.36 -6.24 -6.40
C ARG A 45 -14.20 -6.95 -5.35
N GLU A 46 -14.14 -6.48 -4.11
CA GLU A 46 -14.93 -7.05 -3.01
C GLU A 46 -16.43 -6.79 -3.21
N ALA A 47 -16.81 -5.56 -3.56
CA ALA A 47 -18.21 -5.23 -3.85
C ALA A 47 -18.76 -6.04 -5.04
N PHE A 48 -17.92 -6.29 -6.05
CA PHE A 48 -18.28 -7.07 -7.23
C PHE A 48 -18.47 -8.54 -6.84
N ARG A 49 -17.55 -9.10 -6.04
CA ARG A 49 -17.66 -10.46 -5.50
C ARG A 49 -18.96 -10.65 -4.72
N VAL A 50 -19.25 -9.73 -3.80
CA VAL A 50 -20.48 -9.75 -3.00
C VAL A 50 -21.72 -9.65 -3.89
N ALA A 51 -21.71 -8.79 -4.93
CA ALA A 51 -22.83 -8.68 -5.86
C ALA A 51 -23.05 -9.95 -6.70
N MET A 52 -21.99 -10.69 -7.03
CA MET A 52 -22.07 -11.97 -7.75
C MET A 52 -22.52 -13.14 -6.86
N GLU A 53 -22.19 -13.11 -5.56
CA GLU A 53 -22.59 -14.11 -4.57
C GLU A 53 -24.04 -13.93 -4.09
N ASP A 54 -24.64 -12.76 -4.31
CA ASP A 54 -26.02 -12.45 -3.93
C ASP A 54 -27.02 -12.99 -4.97
N GLU A 55 -27.55 -14.19 -4.69
CA GLU A 55 -28.56 -14.88 -5.53
C GLU A 55 -29.83 -14.05 -5.76
N SER A 56 -30.14 -13.09 -4.90
CA SER A 56 -31.33 -12.24 -5.04
C SER A 56 -31.12 -11.07 -6.01
N ARG A 57 -29.86 -10.78 -6.34
CA ARG A 57 -29.47 -9.59 -7.11
C ARG A 57 -29.57 -9.79 -8.61
N ASP A 58 -29.48 -11.02 -9.13
CA ASP A 58 -29.58 -11.36 -10.57
C ASP A 58 -28.82 -10.39 -11.50
N GLY A 59 -27.63 -9.94 -11.08
CA GLY A 59 -26.81 -8.97 -11.82
C GLY A 59 -27.32 -7.51 -11.83
N VAL A 60 -28.33 -7.17 -11.02
CA VAL A 60 -28.87 -5.81 -10.87
C VAL A 60 -28.01 -4.99 -9.90
N ALA A 61 -27.77 -3.72 -10.23
CA ALA A 61 -26.99 -2.79 -9.41
C ALA A 61 -25.54 -3.25 -9.12
N MET A 62 -24.83 -3.70 -10.16
CA MET A 62 -23.39 -3.99 -10.08
C MET A 62 -22.60 -2.74 -9.68
N PRO A 63 -21.49 -2.89 -8.92
CA PRO A 63 -20.64 -1.76 -8.56
C PRO A 63 -19.99 -1.17 -9.82
N ALA A 64 -19.69 0.14 -9.78
CA ALA A 64 -18.97 0.83 -10.84
C ALA A 64 -17.46 0.58 -10.71
N GLN A 65 -16.80 0.29 -11.82
CA GLN A 65 -15.35 0.15 -11.85
C GLN A 65 -14.69 1.52 -11.58
N PRO A 66 -13.60 1.59 -10.80
CA PRO A 66 -12.81 2.80 -10.67
C PRO A 66 -12.27 3.26 -12.04
N GLU A 67 -12.29 4.57 -12.29
CA GLU A 67 -11.77 5.15 -13.54
C GLU A 67 -10.24 5.30 -13.54
N THR A 68 -9.60 5.12 -12.39
CA THR A 68 -8.17 5.32 -12.18
C THR A 68 -7.35 4.23 -12.88
N ASP A 69 -6.42 4.63 -13.74
CA ASP A 69 -5.41 3.73 -14.30
C ASP A 69 -4.23 3.59 -13.34
N VAL A 70 -4.24 2.52 -12.55
CA VAL A 70 -3.19 2.22 -11.57
C VAL A 70 -1.84 2.04 -12.24
N ALA A 71 -1.77 1.42 -13.42
CA ALA A 71 -0.51 1.19 -14.11
C ALA A 71 0.12 2.50 -14.61
N ALA A 72 -0.71 3.44 -15.06
CA ALA A 72 -0.25 4.79 -15.41
C ALA A 72 0.28 5.54 -14.18
N LEU A 73 -0.39 5.44 -13.02
CA LEU A 73 0.06 6.04 -11.77
C LEU A 73 1.36 5.41 -11.24
N GLU A 74 1.52 4.10 -11.35
CA GLU A 74 2.77 3.41 -10.98
C GLU A 74 3.95 3.89 -11.85
N ALA A 75 3.71 4.13 -13.13
CA ALA A 75 4.72 4.65 -14.06
C ALA A 75 5.06 6.12 -13.77
N GLU A 76 4.09 6.93 -13.32
CA GLU A 76 4.30 8.32 -12.91
C GLU A 76 5.07 8.40 -11.58
N PHE A 77 4.78 7.49 -10.64
CA PHE A 77 5.34 7.45 -9.29
C PHE A 77 6.06 6.12 -9.00
N PRO A 78 7.17 5.81 -9.69
CA PRO A 78 7.86 4.51 -9.56
C PRO A 78 8.40 4.27 -8.14
N ARG A 79 8.81 5.34 -7.44
CA ARG A 79 9.24 5.28 -6.04
C ARG A 79 8.12 4.82 -5.12
N ALA A 80 6.91 5.36 -5.29
CA ALA A 80 5.76 5.05 -4.47
C ALA A 80 5.25 3.64 -4.76
N ALA A 81 5.21 3.23 -6.03
CA ALA A 81 4.91 1.85 -6.41
C ALA A 81 5.89 0.86 -5.74
N LEU A 82 7.19 1.18 -5.75
CA LEU A 82 8.21 0.36 -5.10
C LEU A 82 8.07 0.34 -3.57
N TYR A 83 7.66 1.45 -2.97
CA TYR A 83 7.39 1.54 -1.54
C TYR A 83 6.23 0.62 -1.13
N ILE A 84 5.12 0.66 -1.87
CA ILE A 84 3.95 -0.20 -1.64
C ILE A 84 4.34 -1.68 -1.79
N LYS A 85 5.10 -2.02 -2.84
CA LYS A 85 5.64 -3.37 -3.00
C LYS A 85 6.53 -3.81 -1.83
N ALA A 86 7.35 -2.90 -1.30
CA ALA A 86 8.17 -3.17 -0.13
C ALA A 86 7.33 -3.39 1.14
N GLU A 87 6.24 -2.65 1.29
CA GLU A 87 5.25 -2.83 2.35
C GLU A 87 4.56 -4.19 2.26
N GLU A 88 4.10 -4.60 1.08
CA GLU A 88 3.54 -5.95 0.88
C GLU A 88 4.55 -7.04 1.24
N TYR A 89 5.81 -6.88 0.82
CA TYR A 89 6.87 -7.82 1.17
C TYR A 89 7.09 -7.87 2.68
N SER A 90 7.03 -6.74 3.37
CA SER A 90 7.21 -6.65 4.83
C SER A 90 6.16 -7.43 5.62
N MET A 91 4.98 -7.66 5.03
CA MET A 91 3.87 -8.43 5.60
C MET A 91 3.87 -9.90 5.16
N ALA A 92 4.86 -10.34 4.36
CA ALA A 92 4.93 -11.73 3.91
C ALA A 92 5.19 -12.69 5.09
N ALA A 93 4.64 -13.89 5.00
CA ALA A 93 4.86 -14.94 6.00
C ALA A 93 6.31 -15.50 6.02
N ASP A 94 7.06 -15.30 4.94
CA ASP A 94 8.48 -15.68 4.87
C ASP A 94 9.33 -14.59 5.53
N ASP A 95 10.02 -14.94 6.61
CA ASP A 95 10.86 -14.01 7.39
C ASP A 95 11.92 -13.28 6.53
N ARG A 96 12.49 -13.94 5.51
CA ARG A 96 13.50 -13.34 4.63
C ARG A 96 12.85 -12.32 3.71
N LYS A 97 11.68 -12.66 3.16
CA LYS A 97 10.89 -11.74 2.33
C LYS A 97 10.43 -10.52 3.14
N ALA A 98 9.93 -10.76 4.36
CA ALA A 98 9.54 -9.72 5.31
C ALA A 98 10.72 -8.80 5.66
N THR A 99 11.88 -9.37 5.93
CA THR A 99 13.10 -8.61 6.21
C THR A 99 13.54 -7.77 5.02
N ALA A 100 13.50 -8.31 3.80
CA ALA A 100 13.81 -7.56 2.59
C ALA A 100 12.83 -6.39 2.38
N GLY A 101 11.52 -6.63 2.55
CA GLY A 101 10.49 -5.60 2.49
C GLY A 101 10.73 -4.47 3.49
N ASN A 102 10.97 -4.80 4.76
CA ASN A 102 11.29 -3.82 5.81
C ASN A 102 12.52 -2.98 5.48
N ARG A 103 13.59 -3.60 4.94
CA ARG A 103 14.80 -2.88 4.54
C ARG A 103 14.56 -1.94 3.37
N ALA A 104 13.86 -2.40 2.33
CA ALA A 104 13.54 -1.57 1.17
C ALA A 104 12.59 -0.41 1.54
N LYS A 105 11.56 -0.67 2.33
CA LYS A 105 10.60 0.33 2.82
C LYS A 105 11.32 1.43 3.61
N LYS A 106 12.21 1.04 4.53
CA LYS A 106 13.03 1.98 5.31
C LYS A 106 13.94 2.82 4.42
N LEU A 107 14.63 2.18 3.47
CA LEU A 107 15.54 2.88 2.55
C LEU A 107 14.81 3.96 1.75
N LEU A 108 13.63 3.65 1.21
CA LEU A 108 12.81 4.59 0.46
C LEU A 108 12.27 5.73 1.34
N ALA A 109 11.80 5.42 2.56
CA ALA A 109 11.36 6.42 3.54
C ALA A 109 12.51 7.33 4.04
N GLU A 110 13.76 6.90 3.95
CA GLU A 110 14.93 7.70 4.30
C GLU A 110 15.45 8.54 3.10
N GLY A 111 14.84 8.40 1.93
CA GLY A 111 15.23 9.12 0.71
C GLY A 111 16.34 8.42 -0.09
N GLY A 112 16.58 7.14 0.17
CA GLY A 112 17.58 6.34 -0.54
C GLY A 112 17.27 6.08 -2.02
N SER A 113 18.11 5.27 -2.64
CA SER A 113 18.05 4.91 -4.06
C SER A 113 16.94 3.90 -4.35
N GLU A 114 16.09 4.18 -5.35
CA GLU A 114 15.09 3.24 -5.86
C GLU A 114 15.72 1.97 -6.42
N LYS A 115 16.87 2.09 -7.08
CA LYS A 115 17.60 0.95 -7.62
C LYS A 115 18.07 -0.01 -6.51
N ASP A 116 18.53 0.55 -5.39
CA ASP A 116 19.00 -0.26 -4.27
C ASP A 116 17.82 -0.92 -3.54
N ALA A 117 16.70 -0.21 -3.40
CA ALA A 117 15.47 -0.78 -2.87
C ALA A 117 14.94 -1.92 -3.76
N ALA A 118 14.94 -1.74 -5.09
CA ALA A 118 14.54 -2.77 -6.04
C ALA A 118 15.47 -4.00 -5.94
N ALA A 119 16.78 -3.79 -5.88
CA ALA A 119 17.75 -4.87 -5.72
C ALA A 119 17.55 -5.66 -4.42
N ILE A 120 17.17 -5.02 -3.31
CA ILE A 120 16.83 -5.70 -2.05
C ILE A 120 15.59 -6.58 -2.23
N LEU A 121 14.56 -6.08 -2.91
CA LEU A 121 13.32 -6.82 -3.14
C LEU A 121 13.48 -7.96 -4.15
N GLU A 122 14.39 -7.82 -5.12
CA GLU A 122 14.69 -8.87 -6.10
C GLU A 122 15.54 -9.99 -5.50
N ASN A 123 16.57 -9.62 -4.73
CA ASN A 123 17.54 -10.55 -4.14
C ASN A 123 17.18 -10.97 -2.71
N TRP A 124 15.88 -11.09 -2.42
CA TRP A 124 15.39 -11.46 -1.09
C TRP A 124 15.64 -12.93 -0.74
N LEU A 125 15.75 -13.80 -1.76
CA LEU A 125 16.19 -15.18 -1.64
C LEU A 125 17.69 -15.28 -1.96
N PRO A 126 18.50 -15.93 -1.09
CA PRO A 126 19.87 -16.26 -1.45
C PRO A 126 19.89 -17.35 -2.55
N GLU A 127 20.88 -17.31 -3.44
CA GLU A 127 21.05 -18.33 -4.49
C GLU A 127 21.08 -19.76 -3.94
N SER A 128 21.61 -19.95 -2.73
CA SER A 128 21.64 -21.26 -2.05
C SER A 128 20.27 -21.81 -1.65
N ALA A 129 19.21 -21.00 -1.69
CA ALA A 129 17.84 -21.42 -1.44
C ALA A 129 17.05 -21.75 -2.73
N ILE A 130 17.65 -21.53 -3.91
CA ILE A 130 17.07 -21.89 -5.19
C ILE A 130 17.39 -23.36 -5.45
N TRP A 131 16.37 -24.21 -5.43
CA TRP A 131 16.52 -25.60 -5.86
C TRP A 131 16.61 -25.62 -7.40
N ASN A 132 17.79 -25.93 -7.93
CA ASN A 132 18.01 -26.20 -9.36
C ASN A 132 17.61 -27.63 -9.72
#